data_AF-A0A3B0ZL34-F1
#
_entry.id   AF-A0A3B0ZL34-F1
#
_cell.length_a   1.000
_cell.length_b   1.000
_cell.length_c   1.000
_cell.angle_alpha   90.00
_cell.angle_beta   90.00
_cell.angle_gamma   90.00
#
_symmetry.space_group_name_H-M   'P 1'
#
loop_
_entity.id
_entity.type
_entity.pdbx_description
1 polymer ?
#
loop_
_entity_poly.entity_id
_entity_poly.type
_entity_poly.pdbx_seq_one_letter_code
_entity_poly.pdbx_strand_id
1 'polypeptide(L)'
;MMQSLPHTPQVSAKVYLVSSNQRHGDGMDKLHFRNGLKKLGMISLLVLLSACATSGPPHNAPQDSSTNVTAYVVNDQQNDFSRFAPVFIAEQTEKSFNRIGKPRAHIGDKGDEQIDVAPNHPFVYVDRQTFVTANGSYTNLIYRIHFEKTPFSLFPFHITAGNNNGLLTVVTLNAKNRPVLITTVHTCGCFLAIVPTSYLPASAYPQDWNSDSQWIYGMTLPAQLELPEPFDDENRIVIYLKNETHRVMDIGLLTQTAIEQRYKNETLNIAPIDDLMKLAIGDGTTSFFETDGSRKGYVKGSHKPFERLLVSWWSLDWRVGEDKAFGNKDETGTVFYTSLKPWSRQASDMWPFADFLAFWGWQL
;
A
#
# COMPACT_ATOMS: atom_id res chain seq x y z
N MET A 1 15.77 42.05 16.93
CA MET A 1 16.15 40.81 17.65
C MET A 1 15.51 39.65 16.91
N MET A 2 16.24 39.07 15.96
CA MET A 2 15.84 37.89 15.19
C MET A 2 16.37 36.67 15.96
N GLN A 3 15.48 35.86 16.50
CA GLN A 3 15.85 34.56 17.08
C GLN A 3 15.88 33.52 15.96
N SER A 4 17.06 32.96 15.74
CA SER A 4 17.35 31.85 14.85
C SER A 4 16.62 30.59 15.30
N LEU A 5 15.84 29.99 14.41
CA LEU A 5 15.28 28.65 14.59
C LEU A 5 16.39 27.59 14.45
N PRO A 6 16.35 26.49 15.22
CA PRO A 6 17.37 25.45 15.18
C PRO A 6 17.23 24.60 13.91
N HIS A 7 18.36 24.34 13.26
CA HIS A 7 18.50 23.39 12.15
C HIS A 7 18.15 21.97 12.60
N THR A 8 17.15 21.37 11.96
CA THR A 8 16.86 19.93 12.02
C THR A 8 17.88 19.19 11.15
N PRO A 9 18.50 18.09 11.62
CA PRO A 9 19.41 17.32 10.79
C PRO A 9 18.64 16.56 9.71
N GLN A 10 18.96 16.84 8.44
CA GLN A 10 18.56 16.02 7.30
C GLN A 10 19.19 14.63 7.43
N VAL A 11 18.35 13.60 7.61
CA VAL A 11 18.78 12.21 7.60
C VAL A 11 18.73 11.70 6.16
N SER A 12 19.88 11.68 5.49
CA SER A 12 20.07 10.99 4.22
C SER A 12 19.88 9.48 4.45
N ALA A 13 18.86 8.90 3.83
CA ALA A 13 18.59 7.46 3.86
C ALA A 13 19.52 6.72 2.89
N LYS A 14 20.80 6.60 3.26
CA LYS A 14 21.76 5.72 2.58
C LYS A 14 21.76 4.34 3.23
N VAL A 15 21.07 3.38 2.62
CA VAL A 15 21.21 1.94 2.96
C VAL A 15 22.37 1.39 2.13
N TYR A 16 23.58 1.37 2.70
CA TYR A 16 24.70 0.59 2.15
C TYR A 16 24.89 -0.67 3.00
N LEU A 17 24.72 -1.84 2.37
CA LEU A 17 25.29 -3.09 2.87
C LEU A 17 26.80 -3.05 2.61
N VAL A 18 27.59 -2.77 3.66
CA VAL A 18 29.06 -2.84 3.62
C VAL A 18 29.48 -4.29 3.84
N SER A 19 30.03 -4.90 2.79
CA SER A 19 30.82 -6.14 2.87
C SER A 19 32.28 -5.76 3.11
N SER A 20 32.78 -5.93 4.34
CA SER A 20 34.19 -5.74 4.66
C SER A 20 34.97 -7.02 4.36
N ASN A 21 35.95 -6.92 3.46
CA ASN A 21 36.89 -7.98 3.15
C ASN A 21 38.30 -7.43 3.39
N GLN A 22 39.00 -7.89 4.44
CA GLN A 22 40.47 -7.84 4.48
C GLN A 22 41.05 -8.88 5.44
N ARG A 23 42.14 -9.49 4.95
CA ARG A 23 42.91 -10.61 5.49
C ARG A 23 44.04 -10.15 6.40
N HIS A 24 44.47 -11.03 7.31
CA HIS A 24 45.85 -11.46 7.66
C HIS A 24 45.76 -12.16 9.03
N GLY A 25 46.41 -13.27 9.39
CA GLY A 25 47.40 -14.15 8.76
C GLY A 25 47.82 -15.20 9.82
N ASP A 26 48.22 -16.38 9.35
CA ASP A 26 49.03 -17.46 9.94
C ASP A 26 48.81 -18.04 11.36
N GLY A 27 48.78 -19.39 11.39
CA GLY A 27 49.15 -20.16 12.59
C GLY A 27 48.60 -21.58 12.70
N MET A 28 49.35 -22.55 12.14
CA MET A 28 49.48 -23.97 12.57
C MET A 28 48.29 -24.96 12.52
N ASP A 29 48.45 -25.91 11.58
CA ASP A 29 48.53 -27.37 11.75
C ASP A 29 47.65 -28.14 12.76
N LYS A 30 47.08 -29.22 12.19
CA LYS A 30 46.39 -30.38 12.80
C LYS A 30 44.92 -30.17 13.18
N LEU A 31 44.01 -30.23 12.19
CA LEU A 31 42.68 -30.86 12.37
C LEU A 31 41.97 -31.15 11.01
N HIS A 32 42.59 -31.95 10.15
CA HIS A 32 42.03 -32.30 8.84
C HIS A 32 41.21 -33.60 8.87
N PHE A 33 39.96 -33.54 9.34
CA PHE A 33 38.88 -34.38 8.78
C PHE A 33 37.47 -33.95 9.21
N ARG A 34 37.27 -33.39 10.42
CA ARG A 34 35.93 -32.95 10.90
C ARG A 34 35.48 -31.55 10.43
N ASN A 35 36.39 -30.74 9.87
CA ASN A 35 36.09 -29.40 9.39
C ASN A 35 35.57 -29.34 7.94
N GLY A 36 35.72 -30.43 7.17
CA GLY A 36 35.21 -30.50 5.78
C GLY A 36 33.69 -30.52 5.72
N LEU A 37 33.03 -31.32 6.56
CA LEU A 37 31.57 -31.46 6.57
C LEU A 37 30.84 -30.19 7.02
N LYS A 38 31.40 -29.46 8.01
CA LYS A 38 30.84 -28.18 8.47
C LYS A 38 30.98 -27.08 7.40
N LYS A 39 32.11 -27.06 6.69
CA LYS A 39 32.31 -26.12 5.57
C LYS A 39 31.42 -26.46 4.37
N LEU A 40 31.21 -27.74 4.05
CA LEU A 40 30.30 -28.17 2.98
C LEU A 40 28.84 -27.84 3.30
N GLY A 41 28.41 -28.02 4.55
CA GLY A 41 27.07 -27.64 5.01
C GLY A 41 26.84 -26.14 5.00
N MET A 42 27.84 -25.35 5.42
CA MET A 42 27.76 -23.88 5.39
C MET A 42 27.77 -23.31 3.97
N ILE A 43 28.55 -23.91 3.06
CA ILE A 43 28.55 -23.54 1.63
C ILE A 43 27.22 -23.94 0.98
N SER A 44 26.66 -25.13 1.28
CA SER A 44 25.35 -25.53 0.75
C SER A 44 24.22 -24.65 1.27
N LEU A 45 24.28 -24.22 2.54
CA LEU A 45 23.32 -23.25 3.11
C LEU A 45 23.46 -21.87 2.43
N LEU A 46 24.68 -21.39 2.18
CA LEU A 46 24.93 -20.14 1.46
C LEU A 46 24.51 -20.20 -0.01
N VAL A 47 24.69 -21.35 -0.68
CA VAL A 47 24.25 -21.57 -2.07
C VAL A 47 22.71 -21.66 -2.15
N LEU A 48 22.06 -22.33 -1.19
CA LEU A 48 20.60 -22.34 -1.07
C LEU A 48 20.02 -20.95 -0.77
N LEU A 49 20.75 -20.13 -0.01
CA LEU A 49 20.35 -18.74 0.28
C LEU A 49 20.64 -17.76 -0.89
N SER A 50 21.59 -18.07 -1.77
CA SER A 50 21.93 -17.24 -2.93
C SER A 50 21.22 -17.65 -4.22
N ALA A 51 20.70 -18.88 -4.29
CA ALA A 51 19.88 -19.37 -5.41
C ALA A 51 18.49 -18.70 -5.52
N CYS A 52 18.10 -17.85 -4.55
CA CYS A 52 16.90 -17.02 -4.64
C CYS A 52 17.17 -15.60 -5.17
N ALA A 53 18.41 -15.27 -5.53
CA ALA A 53 18.77 -14.00 -6.16
C ALA A 53 18.80 -14.12 -7.69
N THR A 54 17.76 -14.71 -8.29
CA THR A 54 17.58 -14.71 -9.75
C THR A 54 16.93 -13.40 -10.19
N SER A 55 17.61 -12.72 -11.12
CA SER A 55 17.10 -11.79 -12.15
C SER A 55 15.83 -10.99 -11.81
N GLY A 56 15.98 -9.66 -11.70
CA GLY A 56 14.85 -8.74 -11.55
C GLY A 56 13.73 -9.05 -12.54
N PRO A 57 12.48 -9.19 -12.07
CA PRO A 57 11.40 -9.67 -12.92
C PRO A 57 11.06 -8.63 -13.99
N PRO A 58 10.65 -9.07 -15.20
CA PRO A 58 10.00 -8.20 -16.18
C PRO A 58 8.74 -7.55 -15.58
N HIS A 59 8.27 -6.45 -16.18
CA HIS A 59 7.03 -5.74 -15.80
C HIS A 59 5.94 -6.74 -15.39
N ASN A 60 5.52 -6.69 -14.12
CA ASN A 60 4.61 -7.67 -13.52
C ASN A 60 3.13 -7.42 -13.86
N ALA A 61 2.86 -6.65 -14.93
CA ALA A 61 1.49 -6.51 -15.41
C ALA A 61 0.97 -7.89 -15.83
N PRO A 62 -0.28 -8.24 -15.48
CA PRO A 62 -0.88 -9.50 -15.91
C PRO A 62 -0.76 -9.61 -17.43
N GLN A 63 -0.23 -10.72 -17.94
CA GLN A 63 -0.23 -10.97 -19.38
C GLN A 63 -1.69 -10.98 -19.86
N ASP A 64 -1.97 -10.27 -20.96
CA ASP A 64 -3.28 -9.98 -21.58
C ASP A 64 -4.18 -11.22 -21.86
N SER A 65 -3.73 -12.44 -21.56
CA SER A 65 -4.40 -13.70 -21.89
C SER A 65 -4.95 -14.48 -20.69
N SER A 66 -4.83 -14.01 -19.45
CA SER A 66 -5.42 -14.72 -18.31
C SER A 66 -6.92 -14.41 -18.19
N THR A 67 -7.77 -15.42 -18.41
CA THR A 67 -9.25 -15.35 -18.44
C THR A 67 -9.90 -14.91 -17.12
N ASN A 68 -9.09 -14.61 -16.10
CA ASN A 68 -9.50 -14.48 -14.72
C ASN A 68 -9.17 -13.10 -14.13
N VAL A 69 -8.99 -12.10 -15.01
CA VAL A 69 -8.70 -10.72 -14.62
C VAL A 69 -9.97 -9.88 -14.75
N THR A 70 -10.29 -9.15 -13.69
CA THR A 70 -11.44 -8.22 -13.67
C THR A 70 -10.94 -6.79 -13.46
N ALA A 71 -11.42 -5.88 -14.30
CA ALA A 71 -11.29 -4.45 -14.11
C ALA A 71 -12.51 -3.92 -13.35
N TYR A 72 -12.27 -3.30 -12.20
CA TYR A 72 -13.29 -2.62 -11.41
C TYR A 72 -13.29 -1.14 -11.80
N VAL A 73 -14.39 -0.70 -12.42
CA VAL A 73 -14.49 0.61 -13.07
C VAL A 73 -15.62 1.41 -12.44
N VAL A 74 -15.33 2.67 -12.09
CA VAL A 74 -16.37 3.65 -11.81
C VAL A 74 -16.90 4.16 -13.14
N ASN A 75 -18.21 4.00 -13.37
CA ASN A 75 -18.84 4.29 -14.67
C ASN A 75 -19.34 5.74 -14.82
N ASP A 76 -19.61 6.43 -13.70
CA ASP A 76 -20.26 7.74 -13.73
C ASP A 76 -19.24 8.87 -13.62
N GLN A 77 -18.60 9.33 -14.71
CA GLN A 77 -17.52 10.34 -14.68
C GLN A 77 -17.99 11.80 -14.43
N GLN A 78 -19.13 12.02 -13.77
CA GLN A 78 -19.74 13.35 -13.61
C GLN A 78 -19.05 14.27 -12.59
N ASN A 79 -18.25 13.72 -11.67
CA ASN A 79 -17.56 14.48 -10.64
C ASN A 79 -16.07 14.10 -10.54
N ASP A 80 -15.30 14.85 -9.75
CA ASP A 80 -13.86 14.60 -9.60
C ASP A 80 -13.54 13.18 -9.11
N PHE A 81 -14.32 12.64 -8.16
CA PHE A 81 -14.06 11.29 -7.63
C PHE A 81 -14.22 10.24 -8.71
N SER A 82 -15.15 10.43 -9.63
CA SER A 82 -15.35 9.50 -10.72
C SER A 82 -14.42 9.71 -11.90
N ARG A 83 -14.11 10.96 -12.24
CA ARG A 83 -13.21 11.32 -13.33
C ARG A 83 -11.79 10.84 -13.06
N PHE A 84 -11.32 11.04 -11.84
CA PHE A 84 -9.99 10.61 -11.42
C PHE A 84 -10.00 9.25 -10.70
N ALA A 85 -11.13 8.53 -10.70
CA ALA A 85 -11.21 7.19 -10.11
C ALA A 85 -10.22 6.25 -10.79
N PRO A 86 -9.27 5.67 -10.04
CA PRO A 86 -8.42 4.62 -10.57
C PRO A 86 -9.27 3.41 -10.98
N VAL A 87 -8.86 2.73 -12.04
CA VAL A 87 -9.38 1.42 -12.40
C VAL A 87 -8.53 0.37 -11.71
N PHE A 88 -9.14 -0.46 -10.88
CA PHE A 88 -8.43 -1.53 -10.19
C PHE A 88 -8.52 -2.81 -11.00
N ILE A 89 -7.38 -3.37 -11.40
CA ILE A 89 -7.30 -4.61 -12.16
C ILE A 89 -6.81 -5.70 -11.23
N ALA A 90 -7.69 -6.65 -10.91
CA ALA A 90 -7.38 -7.75 -10.00
C ALA A 90 -7.26 -9.09 -10.74
N GLU A 91 -6.25 -9.86 -10.39
CA GLU A 91 -6.04 -11.21 -10.90
C GLU A 91 -6.84 -12.28 -10.12
N GLN A 92 -7.16 -13.38 -10.80
CA GLN A 92 -7.78 -14.58 -10.23
C GLN A 92 -9.08 -14.28 -9.45
N THR A 93 -9.95 -13.45 -10.03
CA THR A 93 -11.20 -13.01 -9.39
C THR A 93 -12.30 -14.07 -9.30
N GLU A 94 -12.09 -15.26 -9.83
CA GLU A 94 -12.90 -16.45 -9.50
C GLU A 94 -12.81 -16.83 -8.03
N LYS A 95 -11.70 -16.45 -7.35
CA LYS A 95 -11.54 -16.62 -5.91
C LYS A 95 -12.11 -15.40 -5.20
N SER A 96 -13.06 -15.63 -4.27
CA SER A 96 -13.79 -14.56 -3.56
C SER A 96 -12.85 -13.53 -2.91
N PHE A 97 -11.78 -13.99 -2.29
CA PHE A 97 -10.84 -13.15 -1.58
C PHE A 97 -10.00 -12.24 -2.49
N ASN A 98 -9.97 -12.45 -3.82
CA ASN A 98 -9.32 -11.55 -4.78
C ASN A 98 -10.26 -10.45 -5.29
N ARG A 99 -11.53 -10.48 -4.91
CA ARG A 99 -12.52 -9.53 -5.37
C ARG A 99 -12.62 -8.34 -4.42
N ILE A 100 -12.78 -7.16 -5.00
CA ILE A 100 -13.12 -5.96 -4.24
C ILE A 100 -14.56 -6.11 -3.74
N GLY A 101 -14.78 -5.89 -2.45
CA GLY A 101 -16.07 -6.09 -1.82
C GLY A 101 -16.53 -4.93 -0.95
N LYS A 102 -17.78 -5.04 -0.50
CA LYS A 102 -18.43 -4.08 0.38
C LYS A 102 -18.35 -4.55 1.84
N PRO A 103 -17.71 -3.81 2.73
CA PRO A 103 -17.87 -3.97 4.18
C PRO A 103 -19.35 -4.07 4.59
N ARG A 104 -19.67 -5.06 5.42
CA ARG A 104 -21.00 -5.24 6.00
C ARG A 104 -20.88 -5.65 7.46
N ALA A 105 -21.97 -5.47 8.18
CA ALA A 105 -22.11 -5.87 9.56
C ALA A 105 -23.25 -6.89 9.69
N HIS A 106 -23.07 -7.87 10.56
CA HIS A 106 -24.11 -8.86 10.89
C HIS A 106 -23.97 -9.34 12.34
N ILE A 107 -25.04 -9.94 12.86
CA ILE A 107 -25.01 -10.61 14.16
C ILE A 107 -24.59 -12.06 13.92
N GLY A 108 -23.49 -12.46 14.57
CA GLY A 108 -22.97 -13.82 14.51
C GLY A 108 -23.80 -14.81 15.33
N ASP A 109 -23.47 -16.09 15.22
CA ASP A 109 -24.19 -17.19 15.88
C ASP A 109 -24.23 -17.08 17.41
N LYS A 110 -23.28 -16.34 18.01
CA LYS A 110 -23.21 -16.12 19.46
C LYS A 110 -23.87 -14.82 19.90
N GLY A 111 -24.56 -14.12 18.99
CA GLY A 111 -25.16 -12.82 19.25
C GLY A 111 -24.15 -11.66 19.25
N ASP A 112 -22.89 -11.93 18.89
CA ASP A 112 -21.85 -10.92 18.77
C ASP A 112 -21.94 -10.18 17.44
N GLU A 113 -21.62 -8.89 17.45
CA GLU A 113 -21.46 -8.12 16.23
C GLU A 113 -20.21 -8.58 15.48
N GLN A 114 -20.36 -8.82 14.17
CA GLN A 114 -19.26 -9.19 13.28
C GLN A 114 -19.24 -8.31 12.05
N ILE A 115 -18.02 -8.07 11.57
CA ILE A 115 -17.74 -7.31 10.36
C ILE A 115 -16.98 -8.20 9.37
N ASP A 116 -17.47 -8.29 8.15
CA ASP A 116 -16.80 -8.91 7.02
C ASP A 116 -16.94 -8.06 5.75
N VAL A 117 -16.29 -8.47 4.67
CA VAL A 117 -16.33 -7.79 3.37
C VAL A 117 -17.02 -8.72 2.37
N ALA A 118 -18.13 -8.28 1.79
CA ALA A 118 -18.91 -9.04 0.81
C ALA A 118 -18.29 -8.90 -0.60
N PRO A 119 -17.66 -9.95 -1.14
CA PRO A 119 -16.85 -9.88 -2.37
C PRO A 119 -17.67 -9.78 -3.67
N ASN A 120 -18.99 -9.90 -3.59
CA ASN A 120 -19.91 -9.82 -4.74
C ASN A 120 -20.47 -8.42 -4.96
N HIS A 121 -20.11 -7.45 -4.13
CA HIS A 121 -20.61 -6.08 -4.19
C HIS A 121 -19.42 -5.12 -4.20
N PRO A 122 -18.82 -4.80 -5.36
CA PRO A 122 -17.64 -3.96 -5.42
C PRO A 122 -17.98 -2.52 -5.02
N PHE A 123 -17.26 -2.01 -4.02
CA PHE A 123 -17.39 -0.64 -3.53
C PHE A 123 -16.01 0.00 -3.33
N VAL A 124 -15.95 1.30 -3.58
CA VAL A 124 -14.84 2.17 -3.19
C VAL A 124 -15.39 3.29 -2.32
N TYR A 125 -14.71 3.52 -1.20
CA TYR A 125 -15.04 4.55 -0.24
C TYR A 125 -14.15 5.76 -0.49
N VAL A 126 -14.74 6.93 -0.67
CA VAL A 126 -14.02 8.12 -1.10
C VAL A 126 -14.02 9.22 -0.07
N ASP A 127 -12.93 9.99 -0.04
CA ASP A 127 -12.78 11.18 0.78
C ASP A 127 -11.91 12.24 0.08
N ARG A 128 -12.05 13.50 0.48
CA ARG A 128 -11.31 14.62 -0.07
C ARG A 128 -10.56 15.36 1.03
N GLN A 129 -9.28 15.56 0.81
CA GLN A 129 -8.45 16.38 1.69
C GLN A 129 -7.70 17.44 0.89
N THR A 130 -7.64 18.67 1.39
CA THR A 130 -6.85 19.74 0.79
C THR A 130 -5.66 20.09 1.68
N PHE A 131 -4.53 20.43 1.07
CA PHE A 131 -3.37 20.95 1.79
C PHE A 131 -2.64 22.02 0.97
N VAL A 132 -1.81 22.80 1.65
CA VAL A 132 -1.04 23.91 1.06
C VAL A 132 0.41 23.78 1.51
N THR A 133 1.32 24.05 0.58
CA THR A 133 2.78 24.05 0.79
C THR A 133 3.36 25.38 0.31
N ALA A 134 4.69 25.50 0.33
CA ALA A 134 5.37 26.63 -0.31
C ALA A 134 5.24 26.63 -1.84
N ASN A 135 5.03 25.47 -2.48
CA ASN A 135 5.00 25.34 -3.95
C ASN A 135 3.58 25.27 -4.54
N GLY A 136 2.53 25.18 -3.72
CA GLY A 136 1.17 25.31 -4.21
C GLY A 136 0.07 24.85 -3.26
N SER A 137 -1.13 24.78 -3.81
CA SER A 137 -2.30 24.17 -3.18
C SER A 137 -2.65 22.87 -3.90
N TYR A 138 -3.02 21.87 -3.12
CA TYR A 138 -3.24 20.51 -3.59
C TYR A 138 -4.53 19.93 -3.02
N THR A 139 -5.16 19.06 -3.82
CA THR A 139 -6.35 18.31 -3.42
C THR A 139 -6.07 16.81 -3.57
N ASN A 140 -6.16 16.07 -2.49
CA ASN A 140 -6.16 14.62 -2.48
C ASN A 140 -7.58 14.10 -2.70
N LEU A 141 -7.72 13.24 -3.71
CA LEU A 141 -8.87 12.36 -3.87
C LEU A 141 -8.47 10.97 -3.35
N ILE A 142 -9.08 10.56 -2.24
CA ILE A 142 -8.74 9.34 -1.52
C ILE A 142 -9.74 8.27 -1.91
N TYR A 143 -9.26 7.07 -2.22
CA TYR A 143 -10.03 5.90 -2.62
C TYR A 143 -9.64 4.73 -1.74
N ARG A 144 -10.59 4.19 -0.98
CA ARG A 144 -10.39 3.05 -0.08
C ARG A 144 -11.22 1.86 -0.56
N ILE A 145 -10.55 0.77 -0.93
CA ILE A 145 -11.18 -0.50 -1.31
C ILE A 145 -10.86 -1.58 -0.28
N HIS A 146 -11.70 -2.62 -0.24
CA HIS A 146 -11.60 -3.69 0.75
C HIS A 146 -11.70 -5.09 0.13
N PHE A 147 -11.03 -6.04 0.78
CA PHE A 147 -11.03 -7.46 0.43
C PHE A 147 -11.45 -8.30 1.64
N GLU A 148 -12.06 -9.47 1.37
CA GLU A 148 -12.47 -10.43 2.41
C GLU A 148 -11.31 -10.78 3.34
N LYS A 149 -10.16 -11.18 2.76
CA LYS A 149 -8.96 -11.63 3.48
C LYS A 149 -7.76 -11.80 2.57
N THR A 150 -6.54 -11.77 3.14
CA THR A 150 -5.39 -12.46 2.54
C THR A 150 -5.37 -13.89 3.07
N PRO A 151 -5.44 -14.92 2.19
CA PRO A 151 -5.39 -16.29 2.63
C PRO A 151 -4.02 -16.61 3.24
N PHE A 152 -4.04 -17.43 4.27
CA PHE A 152 -2.83 -18.00 4.83
C PHE A 152 -2.17 -18.94 3.81
N SER A 153 -0.87 -18.80 3.64
CA SER A 153 -0.03 -19.73 2.90
C SER A 153 1.27 -19.96 3.66
N LEU A 154 1.73 -21.21 3.70
CA LEU A 154 3.04 -21.58 4.23
C LEU A 154 4.15 -21.39 3.18
N PHE A 155 3.81 -21.54 1.91
CA PHE A 155 4.74 -21.47 0.79
C PHE A 155 4.04 -20.82 -0.43
N PRO A 156 4.34 -19.55 -0.76
CA PRO A 156 5.17 -18.61 0.00
C PRO A 156 4.52 -18.21 1.33
N PHE A 157 5.32 -17.93 2.37
CA PHE A 157 4.78 -17.58 3.68
C PHE A 157 4.12 -16.19 3.68
N HIS A 158 2.80 -16.15 3.83
CA HIS A 158 2.03 -14.89 3.87
C HIS A 158 1.95 -14.36 5.29
N ILE A 159 2.95 -13.56 5.67
CA ILE A 159 3.00 -12.85 6.95
C ILE A 159 1.72 -12.01 7.18
N THR A 160 1.18 -11.42 6.10
CA THR A 160 0.04 -10.49 6.10
C THR A 160 -1.34 -11.16 6.13
N ALA A 161 -1.39 -12.48 6.30
CA ALA A 161 -2.65 -13.24 6.36
C ALA A 161 -3.58 -12.69 7.46
N GLY A 162 -4.85 -12.52 7.10
CA GLY A 162 -5.87 -11.94 7.97
C GLY A 162 -7.05 -11.41 7.17
N ASN A 163 -8.10 -10.96 7.86
CA ASN A 163 -9.36 -10.52 7.27
C ASN A 163 -9.42 -9.00 7.09
N ASN A 164 -10.41 -8.55 6.30
CA ASN A 164 -10.81 -7.15 6.17
C ASN A 164 -9.68 -6.22 5.71
N ASN A 165 -8.79 -6.75 4.87
CA ASN A 165 -7.70 -5.99 4.29
C ASN A 165 -8.25 -4.83 3.45
N GLY A 166 -7.47 -3.76 3.34
CA GLY A 166 -7.79 -2.68 2.44
C GLY A 166 -6.58 -2.08 1.75
N LEU A 167 -6.88 -1.33 0.70
CA LEU A 167 -5.92 -0.53 -0.06
C LEU A 167 -6.46 0.90 -0.11
N LEU A 168 -5.58 1.85 0.19
CA LEU A 168 -5.77 3.26 -0.10
C LEU A 168 -5.03 3.59 -1.39
N THR A 169 -5.71 4.28 -2.29
CA THR A 169 -5.10 5.01 -3.40
C THR A 169 -5.44 6.48 -3.23
N VAL A 170 -4.45 7.35 -3.32
CA VAL A 170 -4.62 8.81 -3.27
C VAL A 170 -4.14 9.39 -4.59
N VAL A 171 -5.04 10.11 -5.27
CA VAL A 171 -4.71 10.91 -6.44
C VAL A 171 -4.58 12.36 -5.99
N THR A 172 -3.36 12.89 -5.98
CA THR A 172 -3.11 14.28 -5.60
C THR A 172 -3.18 15.16 -6.84
N LEU A 173 -4.10 16.13 -6.82
CA LEU A 173 -4.28 17.14 -7.85
C LEU A 173 -3.60 18.45 -7.46
N ASN A 174 -2.98 19.13 -8.42
CA ASN A 174 -2.53 20.53 -8.23
C ASN A 174 -3.68 21.53 -8.43
N ALA A 175 -3.41 22.82 -8.24
CA ALA A 175 -4.37 23.92 -8.44
C ALA A 175 -4.98 24.03 -9.85
N LYS A 176 -4.44 23.32 -10.86
CA LYS A 176 -5.00 23.21 -12.21
C LYS A 176 -5.80 21.93 -12.43
N ASN A 177 -6.14 21.20 -11.36
CA ASN A 177 -6.80 19.90 -11.39
C ASN A 177 -6.03 18.85 -12.23
N ARG A 178 -4.70 18.93 -12.26
CA ARG A 178 -3.86 17.92 -12.92
C ARG A 178 -3.32 16.94 -11.86
N PRO A 179 -3.43 15.62 -12.07
CA PRO A 179 -2.88 14.63 -11.14
C PRO A 179 -1.35 14.69 -11.16
N VAL A 180 -0.73 14.97 -10.02
CA VAL A 180 0.72 15.13 -9.86
C VAL A 180 1.37 13.95 -9.13
N LEU A 181 0.62 13.25 -8.26
CA LEU A 181 1.07 12.07 -7.54
C LEU A 181 -0.03 11.02 -7.49
N ILE A 182 0.37 9.75 -7.60
CA ILE A 182 -0.43 8.58 -7.26
C ILE A 182 0.24 7.89 -6.07
N THR A 183 -0.40 7.93 -4.91
CA THR A 183 0.09 7.24 -3.70
C THR A 183 -0.76 6.01 -3.44
N THR A 184 -0.14 4.85 -3.26
CA THR A 184 -0.83 3.62 -2.85
C THR A 184 -0.25 3.09 -1.55
N VAL A 185 -1.11 2.60 -0.66
CA VAL A 185 -0.69 2.01 0.61
C VAL A 185 -1.77 1.08 1.13
N HIS A 186 -1.40 -0.05 1.72
CA HIS A 186 -2.38 -0.91 2.37
C HIS A 186 -2.90 -0.26 3.65
N THR A 187 -4.13 -0.57 4.09
CA THR A 187 -4.74 0.07 5.27
C THR A 187 -4.07 -0.30 6.61
N CYS A 188 -3.11 -1.22 6.61
CA CYS A 188 -2.12 -1.46 7.68
C CYS A 188 -1.06 -0.32 7.82
N GLY A 189 -0.86 0.49 6.78
CA GLY A 189 0.27 1.42 6.63
C GLY A 189 1.48 0.82 5.90
N CYS A 190 1.37 -0.40 5.40
CA CYS A 190 2.42 -1.16 4.74
C CYS A 190 2.33 -1.08 3.20
N PHE A 191 3.39 -1.47 2.47
CA PHE A 191 3.46 -1.44 1.00
C PHE A 191 3.20 -0.06 0.38
N LEU A 192 3.72 1.01 1.00
CA LEU A 192 3.64 2.36 0.47
C LEU A 192 4.41 2.49 -0.86
N ALA A 193 3.75 3.08 -1.87
CA ALA A 193 4.36 3.58 -3.09
C ALA A 193 3.90 5.01 -3.38
N ILE A 194 4.79 5.86 -3.89
CA ILE A 194 4.46 7.21 -4.37
C ILE A 194 4.99 7.32 -5.79
N VAL A 195 4.11 7.41 -6.77
CA VAL A 195 4.46 7.51 -8.19
C VAL A 195 4.15 8.93 -8.68
N PRO A 196 5.14 9.73 -9.07
CA PRO A 196 4.91 11.04 -9.67
C PRO A 196 4.39 10.90 -11.09
N THR A 197 3.72 11.93 -11.59
CA THR A 197 3.28 11.98 -12.99
C THR A 197 4.14 12.94 -13.81
N SER A 198 3.94 12.97 -15.12
CA SER A 198 4.51 14.00 -16.01
C SER A 198 4.13 15.45 -15.64
N TYR A 199 3.11 15.65 -14.78
CA TYR A 199 2.70 16.98 -14.31
C TYR A 199 3.43 17.48 -13.06
N LEU A 200 4.19 16.63 -12.36
CA LEU A 200 4.97 17.05 -11.20
C LEU A 200 6.38 17.47 -11.66
N PRO A 201 6.85 18.70 -11.35
CA PRO A 201 8.19 19.10 -11.71
C PRO A 201 9.23 18.27 -10.95
N ALA A 202 10.31 17.87 -11.64
CA ALA A 202 11.37 17.06 -11.05
C ALA A 202 12.05 17.70 -9.81
N SER A 203 11.96 19.03 -9.66
CA SER A 203 12.43 19.72 -8.45
C SER A 203 11.66 19.32 -7.18
N ALA A 204 10.46 18.76 -7.32
CA ALA A 204 9.66 18.27 -6.20
C ALA A 204 10.03 16.83 -5.78
N TYR A 205 10.90 16.14 -6.53
CA TYR A 205 11.24 14.75 -6.27
C TYR A 205 12.26 14.65 -5.12
N PRO A 206 12.34 13.49 -4.45
CA PRO A 206 13.45 13.20 -3.53
C PRO A 206 14.81 13.35 -4.23
N GLN A 207 15.84 13.81 -3.50
CA GLN A 207 17.16 14.15 -4.07
C GLN A 207 17.81 13.00 -4.84
N ASP A 208 17.62 11.76 -4.39
CA ASP A 208 18.21 10.55 -4.98
C ASP A 208 17.13 9.71 -5.72
N TRP A 209 16.14 10.36 -6.34
CA TRP A 209 15.06 9.66 -7.04
C TRP A 209 15.60 8.80 -8.19
N ASN A 210 15.24 7.51 -8.20
CA ASN A 210 15.54 6.61 -9.30
C ASN A 210 14.56 6.88 -10.45
N SER A 211 15.07 7.33 -11.60
CA SER A 211 14.28 7.61 -12.79
C SER A 211 13.83 6.37 -13.57
N ASP A 212 14.40 5.20 -13.27
CA ASP A 212 14.14 3.99 -14.08
C ASP A 212 12.93 3.22 -13.54
N SER A 213 12.91 2.92 -12.24
CA SER A 213 11.82 2.21 -11.58
C SER A 213 11.91 2.29 -10.05
N GLN A 214 10.81 1.90 -9.39
CA GLN A 214 10.75 1.74 -7.94
C GLN A 214 10.63 0.26 -7.58
N TRP A 215 11.55 -0.24 -6.74
CA TRP A 215 11.46 -1.60 -6.19
C TRP A 215 10.80 -1.57 -4.81
N ILE A 216 9.57 -2.08 -4.73
CA ILE A 216 8.75 -2.02 -3.52
C ILE A 216 8.31 -3.44 -3.15
N TYR A 217 9.01 -4.02 -2.16
CA TYR A 217 8.68 -5.32 -1.57
C TYR A 217 8.43 -6.46 -2.58
N GLY A 218 9.28 -6.56 -3.60
CA GLY A 218 9.16 -7.60 -4.63
C GLY A 218 8.35 -7.20 -5.86
N MET A 219 7.86 -5.96 -5.90
CA MET A 219 7.19 -5.39 -7.08
C MET A 219 8.07 -4.31 -7.71
N THR A 220 8.01 -4.22 -9.04
CA THR A 220 8.64 -3.15 -9.82
C THR A 220 7.54 -2.23 -10.31
N LEU A 221 7.56 -1.00 -9.83
CA LEU A 221 6.62 0.06 -10.19
C LEU A 221 7.33 1.11 -11.05
N PRO A 222 6.59 1.89 -11.87
CA PRO A 222 7.20 2.96 -12.63
C PRO A 222 7.80 4.03 -11.71
N ALA A 223 8.94 4.59 -12.11
CA ALA A 223 9.52 5.77 -11.48
C ALA A 223 8.71 7.05 -11.74
N GLN A 224 7.93 7.06 -12.82
CA GLN A 224 7.05 8.15 -13.20
C GLN A 224 5.94 7.61 -14.11
N LEU A 225 4.73 8.13 -13.94
CA LEU A 225 3.60 7.85 -14.81
C LEU A 225 3.45 8.95 -15.86
N GLU A 226 3.70 8.63 -17.11
CA GLU A 226 3.50 9.56 -18.23
C GLU A 226 2.01 9.73 -18.51
N LEU A 227 1.51 10.96 -18.35
CA LEU A 227 0.13 11.33 -18.62
C LEU A 227 0.03 12.25 -19.84
N PRO A 228 -1.00 12.09 -20.69
CA PRO A 228 -1.24 13.00 -21.80
C PRO A 228 -1.64 14.40 -21.30
N GLU A 229 -1.35 15.43 -22.09
CA GLU A 229 -1.82 16.80 -21.88
C GLU A 229 -2.72 17.22 -23.06
N PRO A 230 -4.04 17.41 -22.85
CA PRO A 230 -4.75 17.32 -21.57
C PRO A 230 -4.96 15.86 -21.07
N PHE A 231 -5.11 15.70 -19.75
CA PHE A 231 -5.62 14.46 -19.15
C PHE A 231 -7.16 14.48 -19.20
N ASP A 232 -7.70 13.72 -20.14
CA ASP A 232 -9.13 13.64 -20.44
C ASP A 232 -9.78 12.36 -19.86
N ASP A 233 -11.09 12.25 -20.11
CA ASP A 233 -11.98 11.23 -19.57
C ASP A 233 -11.81 9.85 -20.25
N GLU A 234 -11.08 9.82 -21.37
CA GLU A 234 -10.73 8.60 -22.08
C GLU A 234 -9.56 7.87 -21.42
N ASN A 235 -8.72 8.59 -20.69
CA ASN A 235 -7.51 8.05 -20.06
C ASN A 235 -7.77 7.71 -18.59
N ARG A 236 -7.48 6.46 -18.22
CA ARG A 236 -7.69 5.93 -16.88
C ARG A 236 -6.37 5.52 -16.25
N ILE A 237 -6.10 6.03 -15.06
CA ILE A 237 -5.04 5.50 -14.20
C ILE A 237 -5.46 4.10 -13.76
N VAL A 238 -4.56 3.14 -13.94
CA VAL A 238 -4.81 1.72 -13.68
C VAL A 238 -3.90 1.25 -12.55
N ILE A 239 -4.49 0.55 -11.57
CA ILE A 239 -3.77 -0.06 -10.45
C ILE A 239 -3.88 -1.58 -10.58
N TYR A 240 -2.77 -2.25 -10.85
CA TYR A 240 -2.72 -3.70 -11.00
C TYR A 240 -2.49 -4.37 -9.64
N LEU A 241 -3.35 -5.31 -9.29
CA LEU A 241 -3.39 -5.95 -7.98
C LEU A 241 -3.02 -7.43 -8.08
N LYS A 242 -2.03 -7.83 -7.27
CA LYS A 242 -1.63 -9.22 -7.14
C LYS A 242 -2.72 -10.04 -6.48
N ASN A 243 -2.98 -11.21 -7.02
CA ASN A 243 -3.79 -12.20 -6.34
C ASN A 243 -3.28 -12.50 -4.91
N GLU A 244 -4.19 -12.88 -4.02
CA GLU A 244 -4.00 -13.30 -2.62
C GLU A 244 -3.52 -12.19 -1.67
N THR A 245 -2.48 -11.46 -2.04
CA THR A 245 -1.84 -10.43 -1.21
C THR A 245 -2.36 -9.02 -1.47
N HIS A 246 -3.06 -8.80 -2.59
CA HIS A 246 -3.61 -7.50 -3.00
C HIS A 246 -2.57 -6.38 -3.08
N ARG A 247 -1.30 -6.75 -3.25
CA ARG A 247 -0.21 -5.78 -3.44
C ARG A 247 -0.35 -5.13 -4.80
N VAL A 248 -0.05 -3.84 -4.87
CA VAL A 248 0.05 -3.12 -6.13
C VAL A 248 1.30 -3.62 -6.85
N MET A 249 1.10 -4.31 -7.98
CA MET A 249 2.18 -4.87 -8.79
C MET A 249 2.71 -3.88 -9.80
N ASP A 250 1.82 -3.02 -10.29
CA ASP A 250 2.11 -2.04 -11.32
C ASP A 250 1.08 -0.90 -11.26
N ILE A 251 1.46 0.25 -11.80
CA ILE A 251 0.58 1.41 -12.01
C ILE A 251 0.76 1.85 -13.45
N GLY A 252 -0.34 1.97 -14.18
CA GLY A 252 -0.29 2.27 -15.61
C GLY A 252 -1.34 3.27 -16.04
N LEU A 253 -1.38 3.50 -17.35
CA LEU A 253 -2.39 4.27 -18.02
C LEU A 253 -2.98 3.45 -19.16
N LEU A 254 -4.31 3.33 -19.20
CA LEU A 254 -5.02 2.72 -20.31
C LEU A 254 -6.16 3.62 -20.74
N THR A 255 -6.58 3.49 -21.99
CA THR A 255 -7.82 4.10 -22.44
C THR A 255 -9.03 3.31 -21.94
N GLN A 256 -10.18 3.96 -21.78
CA GLN A 256 -11.44 3.32 -21.43
C GLN A 256 -11.76 2.17 -22.41
N THR A 257 -11.58 2.40 -23.72
CA THR A 257 -11.74 1.38 -24.75
C THR A 257 -10.80 0.19 -24.56
N ALA A 258 -9.52 0.43 -24.22
CA ALA A 258 -8.56 -0.65 -24.00
C ALA A 258 -8.94 -1.51 -22.79
N ILE A 259 -9.46 -0.89 -21.72
CA ILE A 259 -9.95 -1.59 -20.53
C ILE A 259 -11.15 -2.48 -20.90
N GLU A 260 -12.10 -1.94 -21.65
CA GLU A 260 -13.30 -2.65 -22.11
C GLU A 260 -12.99 -3.86 -22.98
N GLN A 261 -11.96 -3.75 -23.83
CA GLN A 261 -11.55 -4.82 -24.74
C GLN A 261 -10.71 -5.90 -24.08
N ARG A 262 -9.89 -5.54 -23.08
CA ARG A 262 -8.90 -6.46 -22.47
C ARG A 262 -9.42 -7.22 -21.26
N TYR A 263 -10.35 -6.64 -20.50
CA TYR A 263 -10.73 -7.17 -19.20
C TYR A 263 -12.24 -7.38 -19.07
N LYS A 264 -12.63 -8.32 -18.20
CA LYS A 264 -14.00 -8.38 -17.70
C LYS A 264 -14.23 -7.14 -16.82
N ASN A 265 -15.24 -6.34 -17.14
CA ASN A 265 -15.57 -5.15 -16.36
C ASN A 265 -16.62 -5.45 -15.30
N GLU A 266 -16.35 -5.02 -14.07
CA GLU A 266 -17.33 -4.95 -12.98
C GLU A 266 -17.47 -3.50 -12.52
N THR A 267 -18.71 -3.07 -12.26
CA THR A 267 -18.97 -1.72 -11.77
C THR A 267 -18.48 -1.58 -10.34
N LEU A 268 -17.65 -0.57 -10.10
CA LEU A 268 -17.18 -0.17 -8.79
C LEU A 268 -18.07 0.96 -8.28
N ASN A 269 -18.90 0.67 -7.29
CA ASN A 269 -19.81 1.66 -6.72
C ASN A 269 -19.04 2.62 -5.80
N ILE A 270 -19.34 3.91 -5.87
CA ILE A 270 -18.75 4.92 -4.98
C ILE A 270 -19.65 5.13 -3.75
N ALA A 271 -19.06 5.22 -2.58
CA ALA A 271 -19.70 5.68 -1.34
C ALA A 271 -18.77 6.66 -0.59
N PRO A 272 -19.27 7.61 0.20
CA PRO A 272 -18.43 8.43 1.06
C PRO A 272 -17.77 7.57 2.16
N ILE A 273 -16.57 7.93 2.59
CA ILE A 273 -15.85 7.18 3.64
C ILE A 273 -16.62 7.11 4.97
N ASP A 274 -17.44 8.12 5.26
CA ASP A 274 -18.32 8.17 6.44
C ASP A 274 -19.33 7.02 6.52
N ASP A 275 -19.67 6.38 5.39
CA ASP A 275 -20.56 5.21 5.38
C ASP A 275 -19.93 4.01 6.10
N LEU A 276 -18.60 3.96 6.20
CA LEU A 276 -17.91 2.95 7.02
C LEU A 276 -18.20 3.11 8.52
N MET A 277 -18.71 4.27 8.97
CA MET A 277 -19.13 4.48 10.36
C MET A 277 -20.60 4.10 10.60
N LYS A 278 -21.35 3.75 9.54
CA LYS A 278 -22.81 3.58 9.55
C LYS A 278 -23.26 2.31 8.82
N LEU A 279 -22.53 1.20 9.01
CA LEU A 279 -22.90 -0.09 8.46
C LEU A 279 -24.20 -0.59 9.08
N ALA A 280 -25.21 -0.92 8.27
CA ALA A 280 -26.48 -1.43 8.77
C ALA A 280 -26.30 -2.77 9.52
N ILE A 281 -26.94 -2.91 10.68
CA ILE A 281 -26.99 -4.15 11.47
C ILE A 281 -28.30 -4.23 12.25
N GLY A 282 -29.10 -5.28 12.02
CA GLY A 282 -30.45 -5.36 12.58
C GLY A 282 -31.28 -4.12 12.23
N ASP A 283 -31.87 -3.48 13.25
CA ASP A 283 -32.63 -2.22 13.11
C ASP A 283 -31.77 -0.96 13.28
N GLY A 284 -30.45 -1.10 13.39
CA GLY A 284 -29.52 0.00 13.68
C GLY A 284 -28.32 0.06 12.73
N THR A 285 -27.28 0.76 13.18
CA THR A 285 -26.00 0.87 12.47
C THR A 285 -24.84 0.66 13.42
N THR A 286 -23.72 0.19 12.88
CA THR A 286 -22.45 0.07 13.59
C THR A 286 -21.29 0.60 12.74
N SER A 287 -20.14 0.80 13.37
CA SER A 287 -18.91 1.20 12.68
C SER A 287 -18.13 -0.03 12.22
N PHE A 288 -17.51 0.08 11.03
CA PHE A 288 -16.48 -0.82 10.53
C PHE A 288 -15.23 -0.85 11.43
N PHE A 289 -15.03 0.21 12.21
CA PHE A 289 -13.90 0.40 13.10
C PHE A 289 -14.32 0.21 14.56
N GLU A 290 -13.37 -0.23 15.37
CA GLU A 290 -13.48 -0.20 16.83
C GLU A 290 -13.62 1.26 17.29
N THR A 291 -14.63 1.56 18.10
CA THR A 291 -14.94 2.95 18.50
C THR A 291 -14.43 3.33 19.89
N ASP A 292 -13.99 2.33 20.67
CA ASP A 292 -13.51 2.50 22.02
C ASP A 292 -12.33 1.58 22.36
N GLY A 293 -11.83 1.77 23.59
CA GLY A 293 -10.80 0.93 24.17
C GLY A 293 -9.44 1.05 23.47
N SER A 294 -8.59 0.07 23.77
CA SER A 294 -7.21 0.09 23.29
C SER A 294 -7.10 -0.12 21.77
N ARG A 295 -8.15 -0.64 21.12
CA ARG A 295 -8.24 -0.87 19.68
C ARG A 295 -9.01 0.23 18.93
N LYS A 296 -9.44 1.32 19.58
CA LYS A 296 -10.12 2.43 18.91
C LYS A 296 -9.40 2.79 17.60
N GLY A 297 -10.12 2.86 16.49
CA GLY A 297 -9.61 3.20 15.15
C GLY A 297 -9.13 2.02 14.31
N TYR A 298 -8.94 0.83 14.88
CA TYR A 298 -8.62 -0.37 14.11
C TYR A 298 -9.88 -0.95 13.45
N VAL A 299 -9.72 -1.57 12.29
CA VAL A 299 -10.81 -2.30 11.63
C VAL A 299 -11.21 -3.50 12.49
N LYS A 300 -12.52 -3.70 12.69
CA LYS A 300 -13.02 -4.86 13.43
C LYS A 300 -12.64 -6.16 12.72
N GLY A 301 -12.12 -7.12 13.48
CA GLY A 301 -11.73 -8.43 12.95
C GLY A 301 -10.44 -8.46 12.09
N SER A 302 -9.69 -7.35 11.95
CA SER A 302 -8.48 -7.27 11.10
C SER A 302 -7.20 -7.83 11.75
N HIS A 303 -7.32 -8.77 12.68
CA HIS A 303 -6.18 -9.30 13.43
C HIS A 303 -5.13 -9.96 12.53
N LYS A 304 -3.85 -9.67 12.79
CA LYS A 304 -2.69 -10.23 12.06
C LYS A 304 -1.79 -11.06 12.99
N PRO A 305 -2.12 -12.32 13.28
CA PRO A 305 -1.39 -13.10 14.29
C PRO A 305 0.08 -13.31 13.95
N PHE A 306 0.40 -13.52 12.66
CA PHE A 306 1.79 -13.76 12.23
C PHE A 306 2.64 -12.50 12.19
N GLU A 307 2.11 -11.37 11.69
CA GLU A 307 2.80 -10.06 11.80
C GLU A 307 3.06 -9.70 13.25
N ARG A 308 2.04 -9.84 14.10
CA ARG A 308 2.21 -9.61 15.53
C ARG A 308 3.30 -10.49 16.13
N LEU A 309 3.39 -11.76 15.77
CA LEU A 309 4.43 -12.64 16.30
C LEU A 309 5.84 -12.27 15.81
N LEU A 310 5.99 -11.94 14.53
CA LEU A 310 7.30 -11.83 13.87
C LEU A 310 7.85 -10.39 13.79
N VAL A 311 6.96 -9.39 13.80
CA VAL A 311 7.29 -7.99 13.54
C VAL A 311 7.21 -7.14 14.81
N SER A 312 6.26 -7.41 15.70
CA SER A 312 5.96 -6.53 16.84
C SER A 312 7.14 -6.26 17.77
N TRP A 313 8.02 -7.25 17.97
CA TRP A 313 9.09 -7.19 18.95
C TRP A 313 10.18 -6.19 18.58
N TRP A 314 10.49 -6.03 17.29
CA TRP A 314 11.48 -5.05 16.81
C TRP A 314 10.83 -3.76 16.33
N SER A 315 9.58 -3.81 15.86
CA SER A 315 8.82 -2.61 15.54
C SER A 315 8.33 -1.89 16.79
N LEU A 316 8.30 -2.54 17.96
CA LEU A 316 7.71 -2.08 19.23
C LEU A 316 6.22 -1.74 19.12
N ASP A 317 5.48 -2.48 18.28
CA ASP A 317 4.04 -2.31 18.10
C ASP A 317 3.32 -3.66 18.05
N TRP A 318 2.48 -3.90 19.05
CA TRP A 318 1.68 -5.12 19.16
C TRP A 318 0.59 -5.27 18.10
N ARG A 319 0.21 -4.16 17.45
CA ARG A 319 -0.84 -4.10 16.43
C ARG A 319 -0.28 -3.76 15.05
N VAL A 320 1.03 -3.96 14.86
CA VAL A 320 1.65 -3.87 13.54
C VAL A 320 0.92 -4.78 12.56
N GLY A 321 0.65 -4.25 11.36
CA GLY A 321 -0.05 -4.99 10.31
C GLY A 321 -1.57 -4.90 10.34
N GLU A 322 -2.17 -4.53 11.47
CA GLU A 322 -3.62 -4.44 11.55
C GLU A 322 -4.15 -3.22 10.78
N ASP A 323 -5.17 -3.45 9.95
CA ASP A 323 -5.86 -2.42 9.19
C ASP A 323 -6.53 -1.41 10.13
N LYS A 324 -6.45 -0.12 9.77
CA LYS A 324 -6.94 0.98 10.60
C LYS A 324 -7.69 2.05 9.80
N ALA A 325 -8.37 2.94 10.51
CA ALA A 325 -9.02 4.12 9.95
C ALA A 325 -7.96 5.07 9.39
N PHE A 326 -8.27 5.70 8.25
CA PHE A 326 -7.49 6.80 7.72
C PHE A 326 -8.18 8.08 8.16
N GLY A 327 -7.54 8.88 9.01
CA GLY A 327 -8.18 10.01 9.66
C GLY A 327 -7.28 10.67 10.70
N ASN A 328 -7.75 11.79 11.26
CA ASN A 328 -7.06 12.48 12.35
C ASN A 328 -6.89 11.53 13.53
N LYS A 329 -5.66 11.40 14.05
CA LYS A 329 -5.36 10.53 15.19
C LYS A 329 -6.13 10.87 16.46
N ASP A 330 -6.50 12.14 16.65
CA ASP A 330 -7.26 12.58 17.82
C ASP A 330 -8.72 12.10 17.74
N GLU A 331 -9.23 11.94 16.52
CA GLU A 331 -10.58 11.43 16.25
C GLU A 331 -10.60 9.91 16.20
N THR A 332 -9.72 9.32 15.38
CA THR A 332 -9.64 7.88 15.13
C THR A 332 -9.00 7.10 16.29
N GLY A 333 -8.16 7.74 17.12
CA GLY A 333 -7.39 7.08 18.16
C GLY A 333 -6.15 6.33 17.67
N THR A 334 -5.84 6.38 16.37
CA THR A 334 -4.66 5.70 15.78
C THR A 334 -3.89 6.61 14.85
N VAL A 335 -2.58 6.35 14.74
CA VAL A 335 -1.71 6.98 13.76
C VAL A 335 -1.65 6.11 12.51
N PHE A 336 -1.89 6.69 11.32
CA PHE A 336 -1.73 5.97 10.06
C PHE A 336 -0.27 6.05 9.60
N TYR A 337 0.62 5.42 10.36
CA TYR A 337 2.06 5.47 10.09
C TYR A 337 2.45 4.55 8.93
N THR A 338 3.43 4.98 8.13
CA THR A 338 3.99 4.16 7.04
C THR A 338 5.44 3.71 7.26
N SER A 339 6.05 4.10 8.38
CA SER A 339 7.38 3.62 8.79
C SER A 339 7.30 2.64 9.96
N LEU A 340 7.97 1.50 9.84
CA LEU A 340 8.13 0.53 10.95
C LEU A 340 9.12 0.98 12.02
N LYS A 341 9.89 2.05 11.78
CA LYS A 341 10.81 2.60 12.77
C LYS A 341 10.00 3.21 13.92
N PRO A 342 10.15 2.73 15.17
CA PRO A 342 9.33 3.21 16.29
C PRO A 342 9.38 4.73 16.47
N TRP A 343 10.57 5.32 16.30
CA TRP A 343 10.80 6.77 16.44
C TRP A 343 10.30 7.61 15.25
N SER A 344 9.88 6.99 14.15
CA SER A 344 9.37 7.68 12.97
C SER A 344 7.86 7.55 12.77
N ARG A 345 7.14 6.87 13.66
CA ARG A 345 5.69 6.61 13.45
C ARG A 345 4.87 7.88 13.31
N GLN A 346 5.08 8.85 14.21
CA GLN A 346 4.35 10.13 14.15
C GLN A 346 4.76 10.96 12.91
N ALA A 347 6.05 10.96 12.56
CA ALA A 347 6.55 11.70 11.41
C ALA A 347 6.15 11.06 10.06
N SER A 348 5.82 9.76 10.05
CA SER A 348 5.33 9.02 8.89
C SER A 348 3.82 8.85 8.88
N ASP A 349 3.10 9.59 9.73
CA ASP A 349 1.64 9.61 9.72
C ASP A 349 1.15 10.20 8.40
N MET A 350 0.39 9.42 7.63
CA MET A 350 -0.07 9.82 6.31
C MET A 350 -1.22 10.84 6.36
N TRP A 351 -1.91 10.98 7.51
CA TRP A 351 -3.04 11.90 7.62
C TRP A 351 -2.65 13.37 7.38
N PRO A 352 -1.64 13.96 8.04
CA PRO A 352 -1.10 15.26 7.66
C PRO A 352 -0.26 15.12 6.38
N PHE A 353 -0.94 15.06 5.22
CA PHE A 353 -0.34 14.59 3.97
C PHE A 353 0.88 15.40 3.50
N ALA A 354 0.91 16.71 3.76
CA ALA A 354 2.09 17.54 3.45
C ALA A 354 3.32 17.13 4.27
N ASP A 355 3.15 16.91 5.57
CA ASP A 355 4.23 16.48 6.48
C ASP A 355 4.68 15.06 6.14
N PHE A 356 3.73 14.19 5.78
CA PHE A 356 3.99 12.85 5.26
C PHE A 356 4.88 12.86 4.01
N LEU A 357 4.54 13.70 3.02
CA LEU A 357 5.33 13.84 1.80
C LEU A 357 6.74 14.33 2.12
N ALA A 358 6.88 15.35 2.98
CA ALA A 358 8.16 15.87 3.41
C ALA A 358 9.02 14.81 4.14
N PHE A 359 8.40 13.97 4.98
CA PHE A 359 9.08 12.84 5.63
C PHE A 359 9.68 11.86 4.62
N TRP A 360 9.00 11.61 3.51
CA TRP A 360 9.48 10.77 2.41
C TRP A 360 10.37 11.51 1.40
N GLY A 361 10.73 12.77 1.68
CA GLY A 361 11.65 13.57 0.87
C GLY A 361 11.02 14.28 -0.34
N TRP A 362 9.70 14.23 -0.47
CA TRP A 362 8.98 14.96 -1.52
C TRP A 362 8.88 16.45 -1.15
N GLN A 363 9.05 17.31 -2.16
CA GLN A 363 9.11 18.76 -2.02
C GLN A 363 7.96 19.41 -2.79
N LEU A 364 6.73 19.01 -2.46
CA LEU A 364 5.51 19.62 -3.00
C LEU A 364 5.23 20.99 -2.41
#